data_AF-A0A7X9S176-F1
#
_entry.id   AF-A0A7X9S176-F1
#
_cell.length_a   1.000
_cell.length_b   1.000
_cell.length_c   1.000
_cell.angle_alpha   90.00
_cell.angle_beta   90.00
_cell.angle_gamma   90.00
#
_symmetry.space_group_name_H-M   'P 1'
#
loop_
_entity.id
_entity.type
_entity.pdbx_description
1 polymer ?
#
loop_
_entity_poly.entity_id
_entity_poly.type
_entity_poly.pdbx_seq_one_letter_code
_entity_poly.pdbx_strand_id
1 'polypeptide(L)'
;MENRFIHLFANLLVIGLLTNCTDYKNLEYKKAIDLIKKKNFEEFGYVLDDKKENVIKIRIENTESLTSFPEELRAFKHLEEIKIKYCNRYINLDRPK
;
A
#
# COMPACT_ATOMS: atom_id res chain seq x y z
N MET A 1 -4.52 -36.11 -38.50
CA MET A 1 -5.20 -34.84 -38.76
C MET A 1 -5.89 -34.45 -37.46
N GLU A 2 -5.69 -33.32 -36.80
CA GLU A 2 -4.85 -32.15 -36.95
C GLU A 2 -5.02 -31.40 -35.62
N ASN A 3 -3.97 -30.78 -35.09
CA ASN A 3 -4.03 -29.93 -33.91
C ASN A 3 -5.04 -28.78 -34.09
N ARG A 4 -5.68 -28.34 -33.00
CA ARG A 4 -5.78 -26.91 -32.61
C ARG A 4 -6.48 -26.73 -31.26
N PHE A 5 -5.99 -25.75 -30.49
CA PHE A 5 -6.46 -25.26 -29.18
C PHE A 5 -5.95 -25.94 -27.91
N ILE A 6 -4.62 -26.05 -27.82
CA ILE A 6 -3.91 -25.75 -26.57
C ILE A 6 -3.67 -24.23 -26.56
N HIS A 7 -3.80 -23.61 -25.38
CA HIS A 7 -3.72 -22.18 -25.06
C HIS A 7 -5.05 -21.41 -25.19
N LEU A 8 -5.71 -21.18 -24.04
CA LEU A 8 -5.91 -19.83 -23.49
C LEU A 8 -6.56 -19.97 -22.10
N PHE A 9 -5.69 -19.89 -21.09
CA PHE A 9 -5.96 -19.49 -19.71
C PHE A 9 -6.70 -20.45 -18.78
N ALA A 10 -5.99 -21.53 -18.42
CA ALA A 10 -6.06 -22.16 -17.11
C ALA A 10 -5.52 -21.24 -15.96
N ASN A 11 -5.77 -19.93 -16.01
CA ASN A 11 -5.14 -18.93 -15.13
C ASN A 11 -6.12 -17.84 -14.67
N LEU A 12 -7.31 -18.23 -14.23
CA LEU A 12 -8.09 -17.38 -13.31
C LEU A 12 -8.57 -18.20 -12.11
N LEU A 13 -7.77 -19.20 -11.73
CA LEU A 13 -7.85 -19.86 -10.45
C LEU A 13 -7.24 -18.89 -9.41
N VAL A 14 -8.04 -18.45 -8.44
CA VAL A 14 -7.58 -18.00 -7.12
C VAL A 14 -6.83 -16.64 -7.06
N ILE A 15 -7.48 -15.53 -7.40
CA ILE A 15 -7.02 -14.19 -6.94
C ILE A 15 -8.16 -13.41 -6.24
N GLY A 16 -9.25 -14.08 -5.87
CA GLY A 16 -10.41 -13.40 -5.27
C GLY A 16 -10.42 -13.34 -3.74
N LEU A 17 -9.76 -14.27 -3.04
CA LEU A 17 -10.05 -14.53 -1.63
C LEU A 17 -8.84 -15.05 -0.83
N LEU A 18 -7.64 -14.55 -1.10
CA LEU A 18 -6.67 -14.46 -0.02
C LEU A 18 -7.01 -13.17 0.71
N THR A 19 -7.77 -13.32 1.79
CA THR A 19 -7.73 -12.42 2.94
C THR A 19 -6.27 -12.07 3.16
N ASN A 20 -5.87 -10.89 2.67
CA ASN A 20 -4.49 -10.44 2.73
C ASN A 20 -4.24 -9.99 4.17
N CYS A 21 -4.16 -10.96 5.09
CA CYS A 21 -3.65 -10.79 6.43
C CYS A 21 -2.14 -10.59 6.32
N THR A 22 -1.72 -9.54 5.61
CA THR A 22 -0.32 -9.10 5.66
C THR A 22 -0.14 -8.51 7.05
N ASP A 23 0.72 -9.13 7.86
CA ASP A 23 1.18 -8.55 9.10
C ASP A 23 2.13 -7.38 8.78
N TYR A 24 1.53 -6.22 8.53
CA TYR A 24 2.25 -5.00 8.19
C TYR A 24 3.22 -4.56 9.29
N LYS A 25 3.03 -4.97 10.56
CA LYS A 25 3.90 -4.60 11.68
C LYS A 25 5.30 -5.23 11.57
N ASN A 26 5.38 -6.40 10.95
CA ASN A 26 6.63 -7.14 10.73
C ASN A 26 7.16 -6.99 9.30
N LEU A 27 6.47 -6.24 8.44
CA LEU A 27 6.90 -5.97 7.07
C LEU A 27 8.10 -4.99 7.05
N GLU A 28 9.08 -5.27 6.19
CA GLU A 28 10.18 -4.34 5.94
C GLU A 28 9.65 -3.06 5.27
N TYR A 29 10.11 -1.90 5.73
CA TYR A 29 9.59 -0.60 5.26
C TYR A 29 9.72 -0.42 3.73
N LYS A 30 10.79 -0.96 3.11
CA LYS A 30 10.99 -0.90 1.65
C LYS A 30 9.87 -1.60 0.89
N LYS A 31 9.46 -2.78 1.35
CA LYS A 31 8.32 -3.52 0.79
C LYS A 31 7.01 -2.77 1.02
N ALA A 32 6.85 -2.14 2.19
CA ALA A 32 5.67 -1.32 2.47
C ALA A 32 5.56 -0.13 1.50
N ILE A 33 6.68 0.54 1.19
CA ILE A 33 6.73 1.61 0.17
C ILE A 33 6.30 1.08 -1.20
N ASP A 34 6.77 -0.09 -1.60
CA ASP A 34 6.38 -0.68 -2.89
C ASP A 34 4.89 -1.04 -2.95
N LEU A 35 4.31 -1.53 -1.85
CA LEU A 35 2.87 -1.79 -1.75
C LEU A 35 2.05 -0.50 -1.83
N ILE A 36 2.50 0.55 -1.15
CA ILE A 36 1.88 1.89 -1.19
C ILE A 36 1.91 2.46 -2.60
N LYS A 37 3.05 2.38 -3.30
CA LYS A 37 3.17 2.83 -4.69
C LYS A 37 2.22 2.10 -5.63
N LYS A 38 1.95 0.82 -5.39
CA LYS A 38 0.99 0.02 -6.17
C LYS A 38 -0.47 0.44 -5.98
N LYS A 39 -0.80 1.18 -4.91
CA LYS A 39 -2.17 1.69 -4.70
C LYS A 39 -2.51 2.89 -5.59
N ASN A 40 -1.60 3.31 -6.47
CA ASN A 40 -1.81 4.42 -7.43
C ASN A 40 -2.27 5.72 -6.75
N PHE A 41 -1.59 6.09 -5.67
CA PHE A 41 -1.74 7.43 -5.09
C PHE A 41 -1.22 8.47 -6.07
N GLU A 42 -1.99 9.55 -6.27
CA GLU A 42 -1.63 10.62 -7.21
C GLU A 42 -0.34 11.32 -6.80
N GLU A 43 -0.19 11.60 -5.50
CA GLU A 43 1.03 12.16 -4.93
C GLU A 43 1.42 11.41 -3.66
N PHE A 44 2.51 10.65 -3.73
CA PHE A 44 3.11 9.97 -2.59
C PHE A 44 4.58 10.36 -2.43
N GLY A 45 4.94 10.79 -1.22
CA GLY A 45 6.31 11.13 -0.85
C GLY A 45 6.66 10.66 0.56
N TYR A 46 7.95 10.47 0.82
CA TYR A 46 8.44 10.11 2.14
C TYR A 46 9.83 10.71 2.41
N VAL A 47 10.18 10.86 3.68
CA VAL A 47 11.48 11.34 4.14
C VAL A 47 12.12 10.29 5.04
N LEU A 48 13.40 10.01 4.82
CA LEU A 48 14.20 9.13 5.66
C LEU A 48 14.93 9.93 6.74
N ASP A 49 15.14 9.30 7.89
CA ASP A 49 16.09 9.76 8.90
C ASP A 49 17.51 9.62 8.35
N ASP A 50 18.27 10.71 8.39
CA ASP A 50 19.66 10.80 7.91
C ASP A 50 20.59 9.75 8.56
N LYS A 51 20.22 9.24 9.74
CA LYS A 51 21.07 8.33 10.53
C LYS A 51 20.70 6.86 10.44
N LYS A 52 19.42 6.54 10.22
CA LYS A 52 18.90 5.16 10.39
C LYS A 52 18.21 4.59 9.15
N GLU A 53 18.19 5.32 8.04
CA GLU A 53 17.45 4.94 6.81
C GLU A 53 15.99 4.53 7.09
N ASN A 54 15.39 5.08 8.15
CA ASN A 54 14.01 4.80 8.53
C ASN A 54 13.11 5.90 8.00
N VAL A 55 11.92 5.54 7.53
CA VAL A 55 10.94 6.55 7.14
C VAL A 55 10.38 7.24 8.38
N ILE A 56 10.60 8.55 8.47
CA ILE A 56 10.13 9.41 9.57
C ILE A 56 8.94 10.26 9.16
N LYS A 57 8.78 10.56 7.87
CA LYS A 57 7.65 11.36 7.37
C LYS A 57 7.05 10.75 6.13
N ILE A 58 5.72 10.76 6.05
CA ILE A 58 4.97 10.34 4.87
C ILE A 58 3.98 11.45 4.47
N ARG A 59 3.90 11.69 3.17
CA ARG A 59 2.98 12.63 2.53
C ARG A 59 2.17 11.88 1.48
N ILE A 60 0.85 11.90 1.63
CA ILE A 60 -0.13 11.38 0.69
C ILE A 60 -1.05 12.56 0.32
N GLU A 61 -1.05 12.95 -0.94
CA GLU A 61 -1.87 14.08 -1.40
C GLU A 61 -2.67 13.74 -2.66
N ASN A 62 -3.70 14.55 -2.90
CA ASN A 62 -4.57 14.50 -4.08
C ASN A 62 -5.14 13.11 -4.36
N THR A 63 -5.34 12.29 -3.32
CA THR A 63 -5.82 10.92 -3.53
C THR A 63 -7.31 10.84 -3.22
N GLU A 64 -8.13 11.20 -4.20
CA GLU A 64 -9.61 11.16 -4.08
C GLU A 64 -10.16 9.74 -3.95
N SER A 65 -9.40 8.75 -4.45
CA SER A 65 -9.71 7.32 -4.35
C SER A 65 -9.38 6.71 -2.99
N LEU A 66 -8.74 7.45 -2.08
CA LEU A 66 -8.39 6.94 -0.75
C LEU A 66 -9.66 6.81 0.09
N THR A 67 -10.13 5.58 0.28
CA THR A 67 -11.33 5.27 1.06
C THR A 67 -11.03 4.90 2.51
N SER A 68 -9.82 4.42 2.79
CA SER A 68 -9.37 4.01 4.11
C SER A 68 -7.92 4.41 4.36
N PHE A 69 -7.55 4.57 5.63
CA PHE A 69 -6.15 4.76 6.00
C PHE A 69 -5.31 3.55 5.53
N PRO A 70 -4.16 3.74 4.85
CA PRO A 70 -3.36 2.62 4.35
C PRO A 70 -2.72 1.83 5.49
N GLU A 71 -3.03 0.54 5.61
CA GLU A 71 -2.50 -0.32 6.67
C GLU A 71 -1.00 -0.57 6.55
N GLU A 72 -0.46 -0.45 5.34
CA GLU A 72 0.98 -0.52 5.03
C GLU A 72 1.78 0.48 5.86
N LEU A 73 1.15 1.59 6.28
CA LEU A 73 1.80 2.58 7.13
C LEU A 73 2.23 2.03 8.50
N ARG A 74 1.63 0.91 8.95
CA ARG A 74 2.01 0.20 10.18
C ARG A 74 3.43 -0.39 10.13
N ALA A 75 4.02 -0.54 8.94
CA ALA A 75 5.39 -1.02 8.78
C ALA A 75 6.44 0.02 9.19
N PHE A 76 6.09 1.30 9.23
CA PHE A 76 7.01 2.39 9.56
C PHE A 76 7.09 2.59 11.07
N LYS A 77 7.99 1.86 11.72
CA LYS A 77 8.15 1.83 13.19
C LYS A 77 8.66 3.14 13.80
N HIS A 78 9.21 4.03 12.98
CA HIS A 78 9.81 5.30 13.40
C HIS A 78 9.08 6.50 12.79
N LEU A 79 7.86 6.31 12.31
CA LEU A 79 7.10 7.36 11.68
C LEU A 79 6.72 8.44 12.71
N GLU A 80 7.18 9.65 12.48
CA GLU A 80 6.94 10.81 13.34
C GLU A 80 5.79 11.67 12.80
N GLU A 81 5.65 11.73 11.47
CA GLU A 81 4.71 12.62 10.81
C GLU A 81 3.99 11.95 9.63
N ILE A 82 2.66 12.08 9.61
CA ILE A 82 1.81 11.70 8.47
C ILE A 82 1.03 12.93 8.03
N LYS A 83 1.22 13.32 6.76
CA LYS A 83 0.44 14.36 6.09
C LYS A 83 -0.47 13.73 5.05
N ILE A 84 -1.77 13.85 5.25
CA ILE A 84 -2.81 13.46 4.29
C ILE A 84 -3.56 14.72 3.90
N LYS A 85 -3.54 15.12 2.63
CA LYS A 85 -4.23 16.34 2.15
C LYS A 85 -4.95 16.11 0.83
N TYR A 86 -6.02 16.87 0.61
CA TYR A 86 -6.80 16.82 -0.63
C TYR A 86 -7.21 15.39 -1.00
N CYS A 87 -7.52 14.59 0.01
CA CYS A 87 -8.04 13.24 -0.17
C CYS A 87 -9.55 13.23 0.06
N ASN A 88 -10.18 12.07 -0.18
CA ASN A 88 -11.63 11.93 -0.02
C ASN A 88 -12.12 12.39 1.36
N ARG A 89 -13.28 13.06 1.41
CA ARG A 89 -13.90 13.52 2.67
C ARG A 89 -14.32 12.38 3.59
N TYR A 90 -14.41 11.16 3.07
CA TYR A 90 -14.89 9.97 3.80
C TYR A 90 -13.79 9.00 4.24
N ILE A 91 -12.52 9.44 4.30
CA ILE A 91 -11.46 8.57 4.83
C ILE A 91 -11.80 8.23 6.27
N ASN A 92 -12.03 6.94 6.53
CA ASN A 92 -12.04 6.45 7.89
C ASN A 92 -10.60 6.46 8.42
N LEU A 93 -10.33 7.39 9.34
CA LEU A 93 -9.04 7.58 10.02
C LEU A 93 -8.93 6.74 11.30
N ASP A 94 -9.71 5.67 11.44
CA ASP A 94 -9.60 4.75 12.56
C ASP A 94 -8.14 4.39 12.80
N ARG A 95 -7.61 4.90 13.92
CA ARG A 95 -6.23 4.66 14.31
C ARG A 95 -6.12 3.15 14.52
N PRO A 96 -5.23 2.45 13.79
CA PRO A 96 -5.11 1.01 13.95
C PRO A 96 -4.76 0.69 15.41
N LYS A 97 -5.62 -0.09 16.07
CA LYS A 97 -5.39 -0.61 17.42
C LYS A 97 -4.20 -1.56 17.45
#